data_AF-A0A0S6XPA8-F1
#
_entry.id   AF-A0A0S6XPA8-F1
#
_cell.length_a   1.000
_cell.length_b   1.000
_cell.length_c   1.000
_cell.angle_alpha   90.00
_cell.angle_beta   90.00
_cell.angle_gamma   90.00
#
_symmetry.space_group_name_H-M   'P 1'
#
loop_
_entity.id
_entity.type
_entity.pdbx_description
1 polymer ?
#
loop_
_entity_poly.entity_id
_entity_poly.type
_entity_poly.pdbx_seq_one_letter_code
_entity_poly.pdbx_strand_id
1 'polypeptide(L)'
;MAHVRFECLPAEILEHVASILDLSDLRNLRLTSIEVSARVSGAHFRSLFRHKMVNIASQSRLDEFIHMTRPGELGRVVQNLTLRGILPAADGHTNPEKPEGVAERLAIALNNIRDNSATGRLACLSIDAARVDLPVRITGETYDDFDSRDNQSWRSTWRAAQWTFKEVCSALAISDLPIERLDVFSQVFHCSLAVDGLKPALDAGDLSVPLAGLKALSLSLSDRLGSDSEENEWQQVCRLLELCPRLESLELHWYNTSAAGLGSTGSDVQFFNRIADQIRLPHLRSLSLRGISFSESPFLSLISHTGPITSLKIENCRLLSGSYAHIFPTTVPALGHLHLDVLWTPEGPLQFSGPGLPHFYTSDGNSDMPLRLMREGDAARQPVEFSIARGRMADSVGCNRWFKWLDLHYGPPDRGRSHLMYHEPARSETGWWIAEEQQLLQEQERLDEQQRRLDEKKQTMQRKGRWQQRQTLMSYEQKKVMTDLRQLIPQRERITLGMQHIERMRQKQRFEEELRRPGLPLWKAQEMRVEQRQNEYREKDRELQDAQGRIEQAELQRREQMRTLQSRAGFMPAVV
;
A
#
# COMPACT_ATOMS: atom_id res chain seq x y z
N MET A 1 14.48 -9.26 -69.28
CA MET A 1 14.19 -9.99 -68.02
C MET A 1 13.20 -9.15 -67.24
N ALA A 2 12.04 -9.68 -66.86
CA ALA A 2 11.07 -8.93 -66.07
C ALA A 2 11.65 -8.70 -64.66
N HIS A 3 11.76 -7.44 -64.24
CA HIS A 3 12.15 -7.12 -62.86
C HIS A 3 11.02 -7.53 -61.92
N VAL A 4 11.28 -8.53 -61.07
CA VAL A 4 10.35 -8.91 -60.01
C VAL A 4 10.31 -7.76 -59.01
N ARG A 5 9.14 -7.14 -58.84
CA ARG A 5 8.94 -6.11 -57.82
C ARG A 5 8.90 -6.76 -56.44
N PHE A 6 9.47 -6.09 -55.44
CA PHE A 6 9.44 -6.55 -54.05
C PHE A 6 8.01 -6.78 -53.54
N GLU A 7 7.07 -5.93 -53.98
CA GLU A 7 5.63 -6.03 -53.71
C GLU A 7 4.99 -7.32 -54.22
N CYS A 8 5.58 -7.98 -55.22
CA CYS A 8 5.07 -9.23 -55.79
C CYS A 8 5.60 -10.47 -55.09
N LEU A 9 6.48 -10.35 -54.09
CA LEU A 9 6.97 -11.49 -53.33
C LEU A 9 5.83 -12.17 -52.54
N PRO A 10 5.88 -13.48 -52.27
CA PRO A 10 4.93 -14.15 -51.38
C PRO A 10 4.92 -13.55 -49.97
N ALA A 11 3.78 -13.65 -49.27
CA ALA A 11 3.62 -13.02 -47.95
C ALA A 11 4.58 -13.63 -46.92
N GLU A 12 4.88 -14.92 -47.07
CA GLU A 12 5.81 -15.68 -46.26
C GLU A 12 7.24 -15.15 -46.39
N ILE A 13 7.65 -14.76 -47.60
CA ILE A 13 8.97 -14.18 -47.86
C ILE A 13 9.05 -12.78 -47.27
N LEU A 14 8.01 -11.96 -47.45
CA LEU A 14 7.95 -10.62 -46.86
C LEU A 14 7.95 -10.67 -45.34
N GLU A 15 7.25 -11.62 -44.73
CA GLU A 15 7.25 -11.82 -43.29
C GLU A 15 8.62 -12.33 -42.79
N HIS A 16 9.29 -13.20 -43.55
CA HIS A 16 10.65 -13.64 -43.23
C HIS A 16 11.64 -12.46 -43.29
N VAL A 17 11.57 -11.63 -44.34
CA VAL A 17 12.34 -10.38 -44.42
C VAL A 17 11.99 -9.47 -43.26
N ALA A 18 10.71 -9.31 -42.92
CA ALA A 18 10.30 -8.50 -41.79
C ALA A 18 10.89 -9.03 -40.46
N SER A 19 10.99 -10.35 -40.30
CA SER A 19 11.48 -11.00 -39.08
C SER A 19 12.97 -10.83 -38.80
N ILE A 20 13.77 -10.49 -39.83
CA ILE A 20 15.22 -10.27 -39.70
C ILE A 20 15.58 -8.79 -39.55
N LEU A 21 14.64 -7.89 -39.80
CA LEU A 21 14.84 -6.44 -39.69
C LEU A 21 14.53 -5.97 -38.27
N ASP A 22 15.27 -4.96 -37.81
CA ASP A 22 14.92 -4.28 -36.57
C ASP A 22 13.69 -3.37 -36.76
N LEU A 23 13.16 -2.82 -35.67
CA LEU A 23 11.99 -1.94 -35.73
C LEU A 23 12.22 -0.68 -36.57
N SER A 24 13.46 -0.17 -36.63
CA SER A 24 13.81 1.02 -37.39
C SER A 24 13.76 0.72 -38.89
N ASP A 25 14.41 -0.36 -39.31
CA ASP A 25 14.44 -0.79 -40.70
C ASP A 25 13.07 -1.24 -41.18
N LEU A 26 12.28 -1.89 -40.32
CA LEU A 26 10.87 -2.20 -40.61
C LEU A 26 10.04 -0.94 -40.85
N ARG A 27 10.24 0.11 -40.05
CA ARG A 27 9.56 1.38 -40.26
C ARG A 27 9.98 2.00 -41.59
N ASN A 28 11.26 2.00 -41.91
CA ASN A 28 11.78 2.51 -43.18
C ASN A 28 11.21 1.72 -44.37
N LEU A 29 11.15 0.39 -44.27
CA LEU A 29 10.55 -0.46 -45.29
C LEU A 29 9.06 -0.18 -45.48
N ARG A 30 8.32 0.07 -44.40
CA ARG A 30 6.89 0.46 -44.48
C ARG A 30 6.68 1.82 -45.14
N LEU A 31 7.68 2.69 -45.18
CA LEU A 31 7.59 3.99 -45.84
C LEU A 31 7.85 3.91 -47.36
N THR A 32 8.34 2.78 -47.88
CA THR A 32 8.66 2.69 -49.32
C THR A 32 7.43 2.57 -50.21
N SER A 33 6.34 1.97 -49.72
CA SER A 33 5.08 1.79 -50.46
C SER A 33 3.94 1.40 -49.52
N ILE A 34 2.71 1.83 -49.84
CA ILE A 34 1.49 1.49 -49.09
C ILE A 34 1.24 -0.03 -49.13
N GLU A 35 1.48 -0.67 -50.28
CA GLU A 35 1.32 -2.11 -50.45
C GLU A 35 2.34 -2.90 -49.62
N VAL A 36 3.62 -2.50 -49.69
CA VAL A 36 4.67 -3.07 -48.84
C VAL A 36 4.30 -2.90 -47.37
N SER A 37 3.87 -1.70 -46.97
CA SER A 37 3.45 -1.41 -45.60
C SER A 37 2.35 -2.36 -45.12
N ALA A 38 1.30 -2.55 -45.92
CA ALA A 38 0.20 -3.43 -45.57
C ALA A 38 0.67 -4.88 -45.40
N ARG A 39 1.58 -5.35 -46.25
CA ARG A 39 2.07 -6.74 -46.25
C ARG A 39 3.10 -7.03 -45.16
N VAL A 40 3.98 -6.08 -44.83
CA VAL A 40 4.98 -6.24 -43.76
C VAL A 40 4.44 -5.85 -42.37
N SER A 41 3.22 -5.31 -42.28
CA SER A 41 2.51 -5.05 -41.01
C SER A 41 1.84 -6.30 -40.42
N GLY A 42 2.39 -7.48 -40.74
CA GLY A 42 1.93 -8.80 -40.36
C GLY A 42 2.15 -9.15 -38.89
N ALA A 43 2.40 -10.42 -38.60
CA ALA A 43 2.46 -10.92 -37.24
C ALA A 43 3.71 -10.42 -36.49
N HIS A 44 4.86 -10.42 -37.16
CA HIS A 44 6.14 -9.99 -36.62
C HIS A 44 6.12 -8.51 -36.27
N PHE A 45 5.71 -7.63 -37.20
CA PHE A 45 5.63 -6.21 -36.92
C PHE A 45 4.68 -5.89 -35.76
N ARG A 46 3.51 -6.54 -35.70
CA ARG A 46 2.58 -6.40 -34.55
C ARG A 46 3.19 -6.92 -33.25
N SER A 47 4.02 -7.97 -33.30
CA SER A 47 4.68 -8.51 -32.11
C SER A 47 5.57 -7.48 -31.40
N LEU A 48 6.16 -6.55 -32.16
CA LEU A 48 6.97 -5.44 -31.64
C LEU A 48 6.17 -4.44 -30.80
N PHE A 49 4.83 -4.45 -30.88
CA PHE A 49 3.94 -3.59 -30.09
C PHE A 49 3.28 -4.35 -28.92
N ARG A 50 3.52 -5.65 -28.77
CA ARG A 50 2.96 -6.43 -27.64
C ARG A 50 3.52 -5.98 -26.29
N HIS A 51 4.73 -5.44 -26.30
CA HIS A 51 5.39 -4.90 -25.11
C HIS A 51 5.50 -3.39 -25.25
N LYS A 52 5.00 -2.65 -24.27
CA LYS A 52 5.10 -1.19 -24.24
C LYS A 52 5.53 -0.72 -22.87
N MET A 53 6.49 0.18 -22.85
CA MET A 53 6.87 0.93 -21.65
C MET A 53 6.40 2.38 -21.81
N VAL A 54 5.77 2.93 -20.79
CA VAL A 54 5.24 4.30 -20.78
C VAL A 54 5.72 5.00 -19.51
N ASN A 55 6.33 6.17 -19.68
CA ASN A 55 6.63 7.06 -18.56
C ASN A 55 5.39 7.90 -18.25
N ILE A 56 4.72 7.63 -17.13
CA ILE A 56 3.46 8.30 -16.76
C ILE A 56 3.68 9.68 -16.13
N ALA A 57 4.92 10.00 -15.75
CA ALA A 57 5.27 11.35 -15.29
C ALA A 57 5.42 12.36 -16.43
N SER A 58 5.42 11.90 -17.68
CA SER A 58 5.51 12.76 -18.86
C SER A 58 4.16 12.80 -19.58
N GLN A 59 3.49 13.96 -19.50
CA GLN A 59 2.20 14.16 -20.15
C GLN A 59 2.25 13.92 -21.66
N SER A 60 3.31 14.34 -22.34
CA SER A 60 3.47 14.11 -23.78
C SER A 60 3.59 12.62 -24.12
N ARG A 61 4.28 11.82 -23.30
CA ARG A 61 4.37 10.37 -23.47
C ARG A 61 3.06 9.67 -23.18
N LEU A 62 2.28 10.17 -22.24
CA LEU A 62 0.94 9.66 -21.95
C LEU A 62 -0.03 9.97 -23.10
N ASP A 63 0.02 11.17 -23.66
CA ASP A 63 -0.79 11.56 -24.82
C ASP A 63 -0.39 10.77 -26.09
N GLU A 64 0.90 10.52 -26.29
CA GLU A 64 1.40 9.60 -27.33
C GLU A 64 0.80 8.20 -27.14
N PHE A 65 0.77 7.70 -25.90
CA PHE A 65 0.20 6.38 -25.60
C PHE A 65 -1.32 6.32 -25.81
N ILE A 66 -2.05 7.36 -25.43
CA ILE A 66 -3.49 7.49 -25.75
C ILE A 66 -3.70 7.45 -27.26
N HIS A 67 -2.91 8.22 -28.01
CA HIS A 67 -3.01 8.23 -29.47
C HIS A 67 -2.74 6.84 -30.06
N MET A 68 -1.66 6.19 -29.63
CA MET A 68 -1.29 4.85 -30.10
C MET A 68 -2.33 3.77 -29.80
N THR A 69 -3.16 3.92 -28.76
CA THR A 69 -4.15 2.91 -28.37
C THR A 69 -5.50 3.09 -29.05
N ARG A 70 -5.73 4.19 -29.79
CA ARG A 70 -7.02 4.48 -30.45
C ARG A 70 -7.49 3.36 -31.40
N PRO A 71 -8.80 3.28 -31.68
CA PRO A 71 -9.33 2.37 -32.69
C PRO A 71 -8.59 2.50 -34.02
N GLY A 72 -8.16 1.37 -34.58
CA GLY A 72 -7.38 1.32 -35.84
C GLY A 72 -5.86 1.37 -35.67
N GLU A 73 -5.36 1.82 -34.51
CA GLU A 73 -3.94 1.90 -34.23
C GLU A 73 -3.35 0.57 -33.72
N LEU A 74 -2.02 0.48 -33.71
CA LEU A 74 -1.30 -0.74 -33.30
C LEU A 74 -1.18 -0.89 -31.78
N GLY A 75 -1.39 0.15 -30.98
CA GLY A 75 -1.32 0.05 -29.52
C GLY A 75 -2.38 -0.87 -28.91
N ARG A 76 -3.45 -1.21 -29.65
CA ARG A 76 -4.45 -2.19 -29.20
C ARG A 76 -3.92 -3.63 -29.08
N VAL A 77 -2.74 -3.92 -29.66
CA VAL A 77 -2.12 -5.25 -29.53
C VAL A 77 -1.19 -5.37 -28.33
N VAL A 78 -1.09 -4.31 -27.50
CA VAL A 78 -0.33 -4.33 -26.25
C VAL A 78 -0.89 -5.41 -25.34
N GLN A 79 -0.01 -6.29 -24.88
CA GLN A 79 -0.31 -7.37 -23.94
C GLN A 79 0.46 -7.21 -22.64
N ASN A 80 1.67 -6.66 -22.73
CA ASN A 80 2.59 -6.43 -21.63
C ASN A 80 2.89 -4.94 -21.54
N LEU A 81 2.36 -4.29 -20.50
CA LEU A 81 2.50 -2.87 -20.27
C LEU A 81 3.37 -2.63 -19.04
N THR A 82 4.42 -1.83 -19.19
CA THR A 82 5.24 -1.33 -18.08
C THR A 82 4.95 0.16 -17.89
N LEU A 83 4.37 0.52 -16.76
CA LEU A 83 4.11 1.91 -16.38
C LEU A 83 5.18 2.35 -15.41
N ARG A 84 5.99 3.32 -15.85
CA ARG A 84 7.09 3.86 -15.04
C ARG A 84 6.74 5.26 -14.55
N GLY A 85 6.79 5.47 -13.25
CA GLY A 85 6.86 6.82 -12.71
C GLY A 85 8.31 7.26 -12.56
N ILE A 86 8.63 8.40 -13.16
CA ILE A 86 9.93 9.04 -12.99
C ILE A 86 9.71 10.36 -12.28
N LEU A 87 10.10 10.45 -11.02
CA LEU A 87 10.11 11.73 -10.33
C LEU A 87 11.51 12.36 -10.42
N PRO A 88 11.60 13.69 -10.59
CA PRO A 88 12.84 14.44 -10.46
C PRO A 88 13.58 14.07 -9.18
N ALA A 89 14.92 14.03 -9.26
CA ALA A 89 15.75 14.00 -8.08
C ALA A 89 15.38 15.23 -7.24
N ALA A 90 14.76 15.01 -6.08
CA ALA A 90 14.46 16.10 -5.18
C ALA A 90 15.78 16.75 -4.76
N ASP A 91 15.96 18.01 -5.10
CA ASP A 91 16.95 18.92 -4.51
C ASP A 91 16.61 19.27 -3.04
N GLY A 92 15.95 18.35 -2.33
CA GLY A 92 15.50 18.50 -0.94
C GLY A 92 14.33 19.48 -0.74
N HIS A 93 13.98 20.31 -1.73
CA HIS A 93 13.13 21.49 -1.50
C HIS A 93 11.94 21.65 -2.44
N THR A 94 11.93 21.02 -3.61
CA THR A 94 10.77 21.06 -4.50
C THR A 94 10.05 19.71 -4.52
N ASN A 95 8.80 19.69 -4.07
CA ASN A 95 7.91 18.56 -4.34
C ASN A 95 7.70 18.59 -5.85
N PRO A 96 8.17 17.60 -6.63
CA PRO A 96 8.06 17.67 -8.08
C PRO A 96 6.59 17.84 -8.43
N GLU A 97 6.28 18.86 -9.25
CA GLU A 97 4.91 19.09 -9.71
C GLU A 97 4.40 17.80 -10.32
N LYS A 98 3.47 17.16 -9.61
CA LYS A 98 2.85 15.92 -10.05
C LYS A 98 1.94 16.31 -11.21
N PRO A 99 2.09 15.71 -12.40
CA PRO A 99 1.19 16.00 -13.50
C PRO A 99 -0.25 15.71 -13.07
N GLU A 100 -1.12 16.70 -13.22
CA GLU A 100 -2.54 16.55 -12.89
C GLU A 100 -3.24 15.68 -13.95
N GLY A 101 -4.24 14.92 -13.51
CA GLY A 101 -5.10 14.15 -14.40
C GLY A 101 -4.44 12.89 -15.00
N VAL A 102 -3.37 12.38 -14.38
CA VAL A 102 -2.62 11.21 -14.90
C VAL A 102 -3.50 9.96 -14.89
N ALA A 103 -4.21 9.71 -13.78
CA ALA A 103 -5.14 8.58 -13.68
C ALA A 103 -6.20 8.60 -14.78
N GLU A 104 -6.82 9.75 -15.06
CA GLU A 104 -7.88 9.90 -16.06
C GLU A 104 -7.34 9.68 -17.49
N ARG A 105 -6.17 10.26 -17.79
CA ARG A 105 -5.50 10.07 -19.08
C ARG A 105 -5.07 8.63 -19.30
N LEU A 106 -4.49 8.01 -18.28
CA LEU A 106 -4.13 6.61 -18.33
C LEU A 106 -5.37 5.73 -18.50
N ALA A 107 -6.46 6.03 -17.80
CA ALA A 107 -7.73 5.31 -17.94
C ALA A 107 -8.29 5.39 -19.36
N ILE A 108 -8.15 6.52 -20.07
CA ILE A 108 -8.51 6.60 -21.51
C ILE A 108 -7.72 5.58 -22.33
N ALA A 109 -6.40 5.49 -22.13
CA ALA A 109 -5.58 4.53 -22.86
C ALA A 109 -5.92 3.07 -22.49
N LEU A 110 -6.22 2.80 -21.21
CA LEU A 110 -6.62 1.47 -20.75
C LEU A 110 -8.01 1.08 -21.28
N ASN A 111 -8.97 2.01 -21.33
CA ASN A 111 -10.27 1.82 -21.97
C ASN A 111 -10.10 1.49 -23.47
N ASN A 112 -9.22 2.21 -24.16
CA ASN A 112 -8.92 1.91 -25.55
C ASN A 112 -8.40 0.46 -25.72
N ILE A 113 -7.51 -0.02 -24.84
CA ILE A 113 -7.03 -1.41 -24.85
C ILE A 113 -8.18 -2.38 -24.56
N ARG A 114 -8.99 -2.11 -23.54
CA ARG A 114 -10.17 -2.93 -23.18
C ARG A 114 -11.13 -3.08 -24.36
N ASP A 115 -11.43 -1.98 -25.03
CA ASP A 115 -12.49 -1.92 -26.04
C ASP A 115 -12.00 -2.39 -27.43
N ASN A 116 -10.69 -2.34 -27.71
CA ASN A 116 -10.14 -2.61 -29.04
C ASN A 116 -9.16 -3.79 -29.12
N SER A 117 -8.69 -4.32 -27.99
CA SER A 117 -7.83 -5.52 -27.99
C SER A 117 -8.64 -6.78 -28.28
N ALA A 118 -7.99 -7.79 -28.85
CA ALA A 118 -8.66 -9.07 -29.16
C ALA A 118 -9.16 -9.82 -27.92
N THR A 119 -8.58 -9.54 -26.75
CA THR A 119 -8.84 -10.24 -25.49
C THR A 119 -9.70 -9.44 -24.52
N GLY A 120 -9.86 -8.13 -24.74
CA GLY A 120 -10.54 -7.22 -23.81
C GLY A 120 -9.86 -7.08 -22.45
N ARG A 121 -8.61 -7.54 -22.33
CA ARG A 121 -7.84 -7.63 -21.08
C ARG A 121 -6.35 -7.54 -21.37
N LEU A 122 -5.59 -7.16 -20.36
CA LEU A 122 -4.13 -7.07 -20.42
C LEU A 122 -3.48 -8.32 -19.81
N ALA A 123 -2.54 -8.92 -20.51
CA ALA A 123 -1.87 -10.13 -20.05
C ALA A 123 -0.91 -9.85 -18.88
N CYS A 124 -0.19 -8.74 -18.92
CA CYS A 124 0.72 -8.34 -17.85
C CYS A 124 0.77 -6.82 -17.70
N LEU A 125 0.64 -6.36 -16.47
CA LEU A 125 0.94 -4.99 -16.05
C LEU A 125 2.12 -5.02 -15.08
N SER A 126 3.16 -4.24 -15.36
CA SER A 126 4.30 -4.05 -14.46
C SER A 126 4.42 -2.58 -14.10
N ILE A 127 4.62 -2.29 -12.82
CA ILE A 127 4.77 -0.94 -12.27
C ILE A 127 6.23 -0.78 -11.85
N ASP A 128 6.84 0.27 -12.37
CA ASP A 128 8.25 0.60 -12.15
C ASP A 128 8.35 2.05 -11.64
N ALA A 129 9.38 2.33 -10.84
CA ALA A 129 9.71 3.68 -10.43
C ALA A 129 11.22 3.87 -10.53
N ALA A 130 11.62 4.96 -11.17
CA ALA A 130 13.02 5.30 -11.33
C ALA A 130 13.23 6.78 -11.03
N ARG A 131 14.48 7.15 -10.75
CA ARG A 131 14.90 8.54 -10.75
C ARG A 131 15.43 8.93 -12.13
N VAL A 132 15.34 10.21 -12.47
CA VAL A 132 15.85 10.75 -13.75
C VAL A 132 17.37 10.57 -13.87
N ASP A 133 18.09 10.66 -12.75
CA ASP A 133 19.54 10.68 -12.66
C ASP A 133 20.20 9.30 -12.52
N LEU A 134 19.40 8.25 -12.32
CA LEU A 134 19.92 6.89 -12.20
C LEU A 134 19.72 6.11 -13.50
N PRO A 135 20.78 5.45 -14.03
CA PRO A 135 20.62 4.61 -15.19
C PRO A 135 19.59 3.52 -14.91
N VAL A 136 18.71 3.33 -15.90
CA VAL A 136 17.45 2.58 -15.87
C VAL A 136 17.56 1.14 -15.38
N ARG A 137 18.76 0.55 -15.43
CA ARG A 137 19.10 -0.78 -14.92
C ARG A 137 20.55 -0.75 -14.48
N ILE A 138 20.78 -0.59 -13.19
CA ILE A 138 22.11 -0.84 -12.66
C ILE A 138 22.27 -2.36 -12.64
N THR A 139 22.97 -2.90 -13.63
CA THR A 139 23.48 -4.27 -13.58
C THR A 139 24.50 -4.33 -12.45
N GLY A 140 24.47 -5.35 -11.60
CA GLY A 140 25.22 -5.43 -10.34
C GLY A 140 26.75 -5.25 -10.40
N GLU A 141 27.33 -5.11 -11.59
CA GLU A 141 28.77 -4.97 -11.83
C GLU A 141 29.29 -3.52 -11.69
N THR A 142 28.45 -2.49 -11.77
CA THR A 142 28.89 -1.07 -11.73
C THR A 142 28.66 -0.36 -10.39
N TYR A 143 28.46 -1.12 -9.30
CA TYR A 143 27.94 -0.58 -8.03
C TYR A 143 28.99 -0.05 -7.04
N ASP A 144 30.28 -0.04 -7.39
CA ASP A 144 31.33 0.34 -6.42
C ASP A 144 31.31 1.82 -6.01
N ASP A 145 30.54 2.68 -6.68
CA ASP A 145 30.53 4.14 -6.48
C ASP A 145 29.22 4.72 -5.92
N PHE A 146 28.24 3.88 -5.57
CA PHE A 146 27.01 4.36 -4.94
C PHE A 146 27.27 4.63 -3.46
N ASP A 147 27.68 5.86 -3.14
CA ASP A 147 27.88 6.28 -1.75
C ASP A 147 26.53 6.24 -1.02
N SER A 148 26.33 5.20 -0.22
CA SER A 148 25.12 4.94 0.58
C SER A 148 24.80 6.05 1.59
N ARG A 149 25.61 7.11 1.64
CA ARG A 149 25.50 8.27 2.52
C ARG A 149 24.53 9.33 2.05
N ASP A 150 24.06 9.29 0.80
CA ASP A 150 23.02 10.22 0.37
C ASP A 150 21.65 9.75 0.90
N ASN A 151 21.48 9.89 2.23
CA ASN A 151 20.41 9.35 3.06
C ASN A 151 18.99 9.77 2.63
N GLN A 152 18.85 10.70 1.67
CA GLN A 152 17.57 11.18 1.16
C GLN A 152 17.23 10.62 -0.22
N SER A 153 18.20 10.04 -0.92
CA SER A 153 18.06 9.58 -2.31
C SER A 153 16.94 8.54 -2.51
N TRP A 154 16.83 7.58 -1.59
CA TRP A 154 15.88 6.48 -1.66
C TRP A 154 14.45 6.94 -1.36
N ARG A 155 14.26 7.96 -0.51
CA ARG A 155 12.92 8.51 -0.19
C ARG A 155 12.21 9.01 -1.43
N SER A 156 12.94 9.63 -2.34
CA SER A 156 12.41 10.11 -3.62
C SER A 156 11.94 8.95 -4.49
N THR A 157 12.71 7.86 -4.58
CA THR A 157 12.31 6.63 -5.30
C THR A 157 11.06 6.00 -4.69
N TRP A 158 10.97 5.92 -3.36
CA TRP A 158 9.80 5.36 -2.68
C TRP A 158 8.55 6.22 -2.82
N ARG A 159 8.69 7.56 -2.77
CA ARG A 159 7.58 8.48 -3.06
C ARG A 159 7.13 8.38 -4.52
N ALA A 160 8.08 8.18 -5.44
CA ALA A 160 7.76 7.90 -6.84
C ALA A 160 7.00 6.59 -6.98
N ALA A 161 7.44 5.53 -6.30
CA ALA A 161 6.77 4.24 -6.26
C ALA A 161 5.33 4.36 -5.73
N GLN A 162 5.13 4.99 -4.57
CA GLN A 162 3.80 5.23 -3.99
C GLN A 162 2.89 6.03 -4.91
N TRP A 163 3.39 7.14 -5.49
CA TRP A 163 2.61 7.95 -6.42
C TRP A 163 2.24 7.14 -7.67
N THR A 164 3.19 6.44 -8.28
CA THR A 164 2.97 5.63 -9.49
C THR A 164 1.93 4.56 -9.22
N PHE A 165 2.09 3.81 -8.11
CA PHE A 165 1.16 2.78 -7.73
C PHE A 165 -0.26 3.33 -7.54
N LYS A 166 -0.40 4.46 -6.85
CA LYS A 166 -1.69 5.14 -6.66
C LYS A 166 -2.33 5.54 -8.00
N GLU A 167 -1.62 6.25 -8.88
CA GLU A 167 -2.17 6.71 -10.16
C GLU A 167 -2.57 5.54 -11.07
N VAL A 168 -1.78 4.46 -11.07
CA VAL A 168 -2.10 3.25 -11.84
C VAL A 168 -3.33 2.54 -11.29
N CYS A 169 -3.44 2.39 -9.97
CA CYS A 169 -4.64 1.81 -9.33
C CYS A 169 -5.88 2.65 -9.60
N SER A 170 -5.80 3.98 -9.48
CA SER A 170 -6.90 4.88 -9.86
C SER A 170 -7.32 4.69 -11.32
N ALA A 171 -6.36 4.62 -12.25
CA ALA A 171 -6.65 4.41 -13.65
C ALA A 171 -7.29 3.03 -13.95
N LEU A 172 -6.84 1.99 -13.25
CA LEU A 172 -7.45 0.65 -13.34
C LEU A 172 -8.90 0.68 -12.85
N ALA A 173 -9.16 1.31 -11.70
CA ALA A 173 -10.51 1.45 -11.15
C ALA A 173 -11.45 2.25 -12.07
N ILE A 174 -10.94 3.26 -12.78
CA ILE A 174 -11.73 4.05 -13.74
C ILE A 174 -12.00 3.27 -15.04
N SER A 175 -11.03 2.45 -15.47
CA SER A 175 -11.09 1.76 -16.78
C SER A 175 -11.66 0.35 -16.70
N ASP A 176 -11.82 -0.24 -15.52
CA ASP A 176 -12.24 -1.63 -15.33
C ASP A 176 -11.47 -2.64 -16.20
N LEU A 177 -10.24 -2.31 -16.63
CA LEU A 177 -9.48 -3.17 -17.54
C LEU A 177 -9.03 -4.41 -16.76
N PRO A 178 -9.51 -5.63 -17.13
CA PRO A 178 -9.08 -6.83 -16.45
C PRO A 178 -7.61 -7.12 -16.73
N ILE A 179 -6.88 -7.55 -15.71
CA ILE A 179 -5.46 -7.90 -15.82
C ILE A 179 -5.22 -9.34 -15.36
N GLU A 180 -4.35 -10.07 -16.08
CA GLU A 180 -4.01 -11.46 -15.70
C GLU A 180 -2.79 -11.55 -14.78
N ARG A 181 -1.83 -10.63 -14.94
CA ARG A 181 -0.61 -10.58 -14.11
C ARG A 181 -0.29 -9.14 -13.72
N LEU A 182 0.06 -8.95 -12.46
CA LEU A 182 0.45 -7.67 -11.88
C LEU A 182 1.81 -7.82 -11.20
N ASP A 183 2.74 -6.96 -11.58
CA ASP A 183 4.06 -6.85 -10.97
C ASP A 183 4.24 -5.44 -10.42
N VAL A 184 4.50 -5.34 -9.12
CA VAL A 184 4.67 -4.09 -8.39
C VAL A 184 6.10 -4.02 -7.86
N PHE A 185 6.97 -3.38 -8.64
CA PHE A 185 8.38 -3.11 -8.34
C PHE A 185 9.30 -4.32 -8.12
N SER A 186 8.90 -5.56 -8.44
CA SER A 186 9.73 -6.75 -8.13
C SER A 186 11.03 -6.85 -8.93
N GLN A 187 11.08 -6.18 -10.08
CA GLN A 187 12.22 -6.18 -11.01
C GLN A 187 13.14 -4.98 -10.82
N VAL A 188 12.85 -4.11 -9.85
CA VAL A 188 13.51 -2.81 -9.70
C VAL A 188 14.37 -2.85 -8.45
N PHE A 189 15.69 -2.79 -8.62
CA PHE A 189 16.61 -2.68 -7.49
C PHE A 189 16.42 -1.35 -6.78
N HIS A 190 16.58 -1.34 -5.46
CA HIS A 190 16.36 -0.14 -4.63
C HIS A 190 15.02 0.56 -4.92
N CYS A 191 13.96 -0.22 -5.12
CA CYS A 191 12.62 0.31 -5.20
C CYS A 191 11.67 -0.71 -4.58
N SER A 192 10.75 -0.22 -3.76
CA SER A 192 9.62 -1.00 -3.24
C SER A 192 8.50 -0.04 -2.90
N LEU A 193 7.32 -0.58 -2.70
CA LEU A 193 6.18 0.16 -2.20
C LEU A 193 6.21 0.13 -0.68
N ALA A 194 6.36 1.28 -0.03
CA ALA A 194 6.12 1.33 1.40
C ALA A 194 4.67 0.97 1.70
N VAL A 195 4.46 0.14 2.74
CA VAL A 195 3.17 -0.49 3.02
C VAL A 195 2.03 0.50 3.27
N ASP A 196 2.35 1.68 3.82
CA ASP A 196 1.45 2.82 3.99
C ASP A 196 0.94 3.42 2.66
N GLY A 197 1.61 3.13 1.55
CA GLY A 197 1.21 3.50 0.20
C GLY A 197 0.05 2.68 -0.39
N LEU A 198 -0.29 1.54 0.21
CA LEU A 198 -1.38 0.69 -0.27
C LEU A 198 -2.75 1.32 -0.02
N LYS A 199 -2.98 1.84 1.20
CA LYS A 199 -4.28 2.39 1.59
C LYS A 199 -4.77 3.49 0.63
N PRO A 200 -4.00 4.54 0.32
CA PRO A 200 -4.44 5.58 -0.62
C PRO A 200 -4.77 5.06 -2.02
N ALA A 201 -4.11 3.99 -2.47
CA ALA A 201 -4.36 3.40 -3.78
C ALA A 201 -5.63 2.53 -3.78
N LEU A 202 -5.85 1.75 -2.72
CA LEU A 202 -7.07 0.93 -2.55
C LEU A 202 -8.31 1.77 -2.22
N ASP A 203 -8.13 2.96 -1.64
CA ASP A 203 -9.22 3.89 -1.34
C ASP A 203 -9.55 4.81 -2.55
N ALA A 204 -8.71 4.82 -3.59
CA ALA A 204 -8.91 5.66 -4.77
C ALA A 204 -10.06 5.19 -5.69
N GLY A 205 -10.44 3.91 -5.63
CA GLY A 205 -11.51 3.35 -6.44
C GLY A 205 -11.69 1.85 -6.23
N ASP A 206 -12.69 1.28 -6.91
CA ASP A 206 -12.95 -0.16 -6.86
C ASP A 206 -12.01 -0.91 -7.82
N LEU A 207 -11.19 -1.80 -7.25
CA LEU A 207 -10.27 -2.65 -8.00
C LEU A 207 -10.81 -4.08 -8.16
N SER A 208 -12.04 -4.36 -7.72
CA SER A 208 -12.64 -5.69 -7.79
C SER A 208 -12.72 -6.21 -9.22
N VAL A 209 -13.12 -5.39 -10.19
CA VAL A 209 -13.25 -5.79 -11.60
C VAL A 209 -11.87 -6.02 -12.26
N PRO A 210 -10.90 -5.08 -12.20
CA PRO A 210 -9.57 -5.29 -12.76
C PRO A 210 -8.85 -6.53 -12.21
N LEU A 211 -8.99 -6.81 -10.91
CA LEU A 211 -8.22 -7.84 -10.20
C LEU A 211 -8.93 -9.18 -10.03
N ALA A 212 -10.25 -9.28 -10.26
CA ALA A 212 -11.00 -10.53 -10.12
C ALA A 212 -10.44 -11.69 -10.97
N GLY A 213 -9.83 -11.37 -12.11
CA GLY A 213 -9.20 -12.32 -13.03
C GLY A 213 -7.70 -12.54 -12.83
N LEU A 214 -7.09 -11.89 -11.84
CA LEU A 214 -5.65 -11.90 -11.63
C LEU A 214 -5.16 -13.30 -11.23
N LYS A 215 -4.18 -13.81 -11.97
CA LYS A 215 -3.58 -15.13 -11.77
C LYS A 215 -2.18 -15.05 -11.16
N ALA A 216 -1.44 -13.99 -11.41
CA ALA A 216 -0.12 -13.79 -10.84
C ALA A 216 0.05 -12.39 -10.25
N LEU A 217 0.53 -12.34 -9.02
CA LEU A 217 0.86 -11.10 -8.32
C LEU A 217 2.31 -11.18 -7.84
N SER A 218 3.10 -10.16 -8.16
CA SER A 218 4.39 -9.92 -7.55
C SER A 218 4.38 -8.56 -6.88
N LEU A 219 4.78 -8.52 -5.61
CA LEU A 219 4.68 -7.33 -4.76
C LEU A 219 5.96 -7.14 -3.95
N SER A 220 6.68 -6.06 -4.23
CA SER A 220 7.84 -5.62 -3.46
C SER A 220 7.44 -4.53 -2.47
N LEU A 221 7.54 -4.84 -1.18
CA LEU A 221 7.12 -3.97 -0.08
C LEU A 221 8.31 -3.53 0.77
N SER A 222 8.11 -2.48 1.57
CA SER A 222 9.06 -2.06 2.60
C SER A 222 8.33 -1.51 3.83
N ASP A 223 9.14 -1.15 4.84
CA ASP A 223 8.67 -0.36 5.97
C ASP A 223 8.08 0.99 5.52
N ARG A 224 7.26 1.58 6.39
CA ARG A 224 6.54 2.83 6.18
C ARG A 224 7.46 4.04 6.01
N LEU A 225 6.98 5.07 5.31
CA LEU A 225 7.71 6.33 5.17
C LEU A 225 7.33 7.37 6.24
N GLY A 226 6.11 7.29 6.79
CA GLY A 226 5.56 8.24 7.76
C GLY A 226 5.57 7.74 9.21
N SER A 227 5.53 8.67 10.17
CA SER A 227 5.49 8.39 11.62
C SER A 227 4.07 8.27 12.20
N ASP A 228 3.04 8.70 11.46
CA ASP A 228 1.80 9.19 12.09
C ASP A 228 0.60 8.22 12.03
N SER A 229 0.76 7.03 11.46
CA SER A 229 -0.31 6.04 11.38
C SER A 229 -0.02 4.82 12.26
N GLU A 230 -0.91 4.57 13.22
CA GLU A 230 -0.95 3.31 13.99
C GLU A 230 -1.92 2.29 13.39
N GLU A 231 -2.57 2.59 12.25
CA GLU A 231 -3.41 1.59 11.59
C GLU A 231 -2.53 0.42 11.13
N ASN A 232 -2.92 -0.82 11.43
CA ASN A 232 -3.58 -1.63 10.41
C ASN A 232 -2.84 -1.98 9.09
N GLU A 233 -1.62 -1.52 8.80
CA GLU A 233 -0.98 -1.47 7.47
C GLU A 233 -1.04 -2.80 6.67
N TRP A 234 -0.82 -3.93 7.32
CA TRP A 234 -0.86 -5.28 6.75
C TRP A 234 -2.28 -5.71 6.34
N GLN A 235 -3.33 -5.14 6.95
CA GLN A 235 -4.71 -5.35 6.49
C GLN A 235 -4.91 -4.83 5.07
N GLN A 236 -4.13 -3.84 4.62
CA GLN A 236 -4.22 -3.37 3.24
C GLN A 236 -3.64 -4.40 2.26
N VAL A 237 -2.61 -5.16 2.67
CA VAL A 237 -2.12 -6.29 1.89
C VAL A 237 -3.16 -7.41 1.86
N CYS A 238 -3.78 -7.75 2.99
CA CYS A 238 -4.88 -8.71 3.02
C CYS A 238 -6.02 -8.29 2.08
N ARG A 239 -6.47 -7.02 2.17
CA ARG A 239 -7.50 -6.45 1.30
C ARG A 239 -7.12 -6.54 -0.18
N LEU A 240 -5.88 -6.24 -0.54
CA LEU A 240 -5.41 -6.40 -1.93
C LEU A 240 -5.47 -7.86 -2.40
N LEU A 241 -5.04 -8.80 -1.56
CA LEU A 241 -5.05 -10.23 -1.87
C LEU A 241 -6.47 -10.79 -1.99
N GLU A 242 -7.42 -10.29 -1.18
CA GLU A 242 -8.84 -10.65 -1.25
C GLU A 242 -9.51 -10.23 -2.58
N LEU A 243 -9.01 -9.18 -3.23
CA LEU A 243 -9.44 -8.76 -4.57
C LEU A 243 -8.97 -9.72 -5.68
N CYS A 244 -8.10 -10.67 -5.36
CA CYS A 244 -7.48 -11.60 -6.32
C CYS A 244 -7.91 -13.05 -6.07
N PRO A 245 -9.21 -13.40 -6.15
CA PRO A 245 -9.72 -14.71 -5.76
C PRO A 245 -9.20 -15.88 -6.62
N ARG A 246 -8.65 -15.59 -7.81
CA ARG A 246 -8.14 -16.59 -8.77
C ARG A 246 -6.60 -16.69 -8.78
N LEU A 247 -5.94 -16.18 -7.75
CA LEU A 247 -4.49 -16.12 -7.70
C LEU A 247 -3.86 -17.52 -7.71
N GLU A 248 -3.03 -17.79 -8.73
CA GLU A 248 -2.29 -19.04 -8.93
C GLU A 248 -0.82 -18.89 -8.55
N SER A 249 -0.25 -17.69 -8.65
CA SER A 249 1.14 -17.38 -8.30
C SER A 249 1.24 -16.11 -7.45
N LEU A 250 1.93 -16.20 -6.32
CA LEU A 250 2.19 -15.09 -5.43
C LEU A 250 3.70 -14.96 -5.17
N GLU A 251 4.26 -13.80 -5.48
CA GLU A 251 5.60 -13.39 -5.08
C GLU A 251 5.49 -12.21 -4.11
N LEU A 252 6.05 -12.39 -2.92
CA LEU A 252 6.18 -11.35 -1.91
C LEU A 252 7.67 -11.10 -1.68
N HIS A 253 8.07 -9.84 -1.81
CA HIS A 253 9.41 -9.38 -1.49
C HIS A 253 9.33 -8.29 -0.42
N TRP A 254 10.18 -8.39 0.60
CA TRP A 254 10.32 -7.36 1.62
C TRP A 254 11.71 -6.74 1.57
N TYR A 255 11.75 -5.45 1.29
CA TYR A 255 12.95 -4.63 1.28
C TYR A 255 13.08 -3.90 2.63
N ASN A 256 14.16 -4.20 3.36
CA ASN A 256 14.43 -3.63 4.67
C ASN A 256 14.96 -2.18 4.55
N THR A 257 14.28 -1.23 5.18
CA THR A 257 14.71 0.16 5.23
C THR A 257 15.15 0.60 6.64
N SER A 258 15.11 -0.29 7.64
CA SER A 258 15.37 0.04 9.05
C SER A 258 16.80 0.53 9.34
N ALA A 259 17.82 -0.09 8.74
CA ALA A 259 19.21 0.30 8.96
C ALA A 259 19.58 1.66 8.32
N ALA A 260 18.71 2.24 7.48
CA ALA A 260 18.85 3.60 6.95
C ALA A 260 18.42 4.71 7.94
N GLY A 261 18.26 4.38 9.23
CA GLY A 261 17.87 5.34 10.27
C GLY A 261 16.38 5.65 10.32
N LEU A 262 15.55 4.85 9.65
CA LEU A 262 14.11 4.82 9.85
C LEU A 262 13.85 3.89 11.03
N GLY A 263 13.37 4.43 12.16
CA GLY A 263 13.17 3.63 13.36
C GLY A 263 12.43 2.34 13.05
N SER A 264 13.11 1.20 13.18
CA SER A 264 12.47 -0.11 13.04
C SER A 264 11.38 -0.19 14.09
N THR A 265 10.14 -0.32 13.64
CA THR A 265 9.01 -0.53 14.54
C THR A 265 8.82 -2.01 14.90
N GLY A 266 9.72 -2.89 14.44
CA GLY A 266 9.52 -4.34 14.49
C GLY A 266 8.32 -4.83 13.65
N SER A 267 7.73 -3.96 12.80
CA SER A 267 6.59 -4.31 11.96
C SER A 267 6.96 -5.34 10.87
N ASP A 268 8.20 -5.31 10.41
CA ASP A 268 8.79 -6.22 9.43
C ASP A 268 8.83 -7.67 9.93
N VAL A 269 9.07 -7.86 11.22
CA VAL A 269 9.17 -9.18 11.87
C VAL A 269 7.84 -9.92 11.83
N GLN A 270 6.70 -9.22 11.91
CA GLN A 270 5.38 -9.87 11.97
C GLN A 270 4.55 -9.73 10.69
N PHE A 271 5.01 -8.98 9.70
CA PHE A 271 4.28 -8.71 8.46
C PHE A 271 3.66 -9.96 7.84
N PHE A 272 4.49 -10.96 7.53
CA PHE A 272 4.02 -12.18 6.88
C PHE A 272 3.13 -13.01 7.81
N ASN A 273 3.50 -13.13 9.08
CA ASN A 273 2.74 -13.92 10.06
C ASN A 273 1.29 -13.43 10.15
N ARG A 274 1.08 -12.11 10.20
CA ARG A 274 -0.26 -11.53 10.28
C ARG A 274 -1.08 -11.73 9.01
N ILE A 275 -0.44 -11.70 7.84
CA ILE A 275 -1.10 -11.93 6.56
C ILE A 275 -1.50 -13.41 6.42
N ALA A 276 -0.56 -14.31 6.72
CA ALA A 276 -0.69 -15.75 6.55
C ALA A 276 -1.90 -16.32 7.30
N ASP A 277 -2.21 -15.78 8.48
CA ASP A 277 -3.38 -16.22 9.27
C ASP A 277 -4.72 -15.76 8.69
N GLN A 278 -4.76 -14.62 7.99
CA GLN A 278 -5.99 -13.97 7.53
C GLN A 278 -6.39 -14.38 6.12
N ILE A 279 -5.43 -14.52 5.21
CA ILE A 279 -5.73 -14.74 3.80
C ILE A 279 -6.07 -16.20 3.49
N ARG A 280 -6.84 -16.41 2.43
CA ARG A 280 -7.17 -17.73 1.88
C ARG A 280 -6.97 -17.68 0.37
N LEU A 281 -6.04 -18.48 -0.15
CA LEU A 281 -5.68 -18.49 -1.56
C LEU A 281 -5.83 -19.92 -2.12
N PRO A 282 -7.07 -20.40 -2.33
CA PRO A 282 -7.33 -21.81 -2.64
C PRO A 282 -6.75 -22.28 -3.97
N HIS A 283 -6.47 -21.35 -4.89
CA HIS A 283 -5.90 -21.65 -6.21
C HIS A 283 -4.39 -21.48 -6.29
N LEU A 284 -3.73 -21.09 -5.19
CA LEU A 284 -2.30 -20.85 -5.19
C LEU A 284 -1.52 -22.13 -5.47
N ARG A 285 -0.59 -22.07 -6.42
CA ARG A 285 0.27 -23.17 -6.88
C ARG A 285 1.74 -22.81 -6.86
N SER A 286 2.06 -21.52 -6.91
CA SER A 286 3.42 -20.99 -6.90
C SER A 286 3.55 -19.93 -5.81
N LEU A 287 4.49 -20.13 -4.89
CA LEU A 287 4.77 -19.19 -3.79
C LEU A 287 6.25 -18.81 -3.81
N SER A 288 6.53 -17.51 -3.87
CA SER A 288 7.87 -16.95 -3.78
C SER A 288 7.95 -15.96 -2.62
N LEU A 289 8.83 -16.21 -1.66
CA LEU A 289 9.10 -15.32 -0.53
C LEU A 289 10.54 -14.84 -0.60
N ARG A 290 10.76 -13.52 -0.55
CA ARG A 290 12.07 -12.90 -0.71
C ARG A 290 12.30 -11.87 0.39
N GLY A 291 13.37 -11.99 1.18
CA GLY A 291 13.69 -11.02 2.25
C GLY A 291 12.71 -10.99 3.43
N ILE A 292 11.79 -11.95 3.50
CA ILE A 292 10.70 -11.97 4.49
C ILE A 292 11.11 -12.73 5.76
N SER A 293 10.71 -12.20 6.91
CA SER A 293 10.76 -12.91 8.19
C SER A 293 9.40 -13.57 8.48
N PHE A 294 9.40 -14.82 8.93
CA PHE A 294 8.18 -15.55 9.26
C PHE A 294 8.39 -16.61 10.35
N SER A 295 7.31 -17.12 10.90
CA SER A 295 7.28 -18.25 11.85
C SER A 295 6.70 -19.50 11.19
N GLU A 296 7.06 -20.68 11.72
CA GLU A 296 6.58 -21.97 11.22
C GLU A 296 5.06 -22.06 11.19
N SER A 297 4.39 -21.75 12.32
CA SER A 297 2.93 -21.93 12.44
C SER A 297 2.13 -21.10 11.43
N PRO A 298 2.34 -19.78 11.28
CA PRO A 298 1.66 -18.99 10.25
C PRO A 298 1.98 -19.47 8.83
N PHE A 299 3.23 -19.84 8.54
CA PHE A 299 3.58 -20.38 7.23
C PHE A 299 2.80 -21.67 6.92
N LEU A 300 2.79 -22.63 7.85
CA LEU A 300 2.04 -23.87 7.70
C LEU A 300 0.52 -23.62 7.62
N SER A 301 0.01 -22.64 8.38
CA SER A 301 -1.38 -22.18 8.30
C SER A 301 -1.72 -21.71 6.89
N LEU A 302 -0.91 -20.84 6.28
CA LEU A 302 -1.11 -20.42 4.89
C LEU A 302 -1.14 -21.61 3.94
N ILE A 303 -0.14 -22.49 4.02
CA ILE A 303 -0.04 -23.67 3.14
C ILE A 303 -1.27 -24.59 3.29
N SER A 304 -1.75 -24.80 4.51
CA SER A 304 -2.93 -25.63 4.79
C SER A 304 -4.23 -25.10 4.16
N HIS A 305 -4.29 -23.80 3.85
CA HIS A 305 -5.44 -23.16 3.22
C HIS A 305 -5.25 -22.92 1.72
N THR A 306 -4.16 -23.43 1.14
CA THR A 306 -3.85 -23.32 -0.29
C THR A 306 -4.02 -24.67 -0.98
N GLY A 307 -4.13 -24.65 -2.31
CA GLY A 307 -3.97 -25.87 -3.11
C GLY A 307 -2.56 -26.44 -2.98
N PRO A 308 -2.30 -27.65 -3.51
CA PRO A 308 -0.96 -28.23 -3.51
C PRO A 308 0.02 -27.29 -4.21
N ILE A 309 0.99 -26.77 -3.45
CA ILE A 309 2.05 -25.94 -4.01
C ILE A 309 2.93 -26.81 -4.90
N THR A 310 3.11 -26.33 -6.14
CA THR A 310 3.92 -27.00 -7.18
C THR A 310 5.25 -26.29 -7.41
N SER A 311 5.36 -25.02 -7.02
CA SER A 311 6.59 -24.24 -7.09
C SER A 311 6.77 -23.47 -5.79
N LEU A 312 7.88 -23.72 -5.10
CA LEU A 312 8.24 -23.00 -3.88
C LEU A 312 9.60 -22.34 -4.05
N LYS A 313 9.64 -21.03 -3.81
CA LYS A 313 10.85 -20.22 -3.85
C LYS A 313 10.98 -19.45 -2.54
N ILE A 314 12.09 -19.62 -1.82
CA ILE A 314 12.36 -18.90 -0.58
C ILE A 314 13.79 -18.37 -0.66
N GLU A 315 13.96 -17.05 -0.68
CA GLU A 315 15.26 -16.40 -0.79
C GLU A 315 15.47 -15.36 0.33
N ASN A 316 16.62 -15.41 1.00
CA ASN A 316 17.01 -14.45 2.03
C ASN A 316 15.96 -14.29 3.16
N CYS A 317 15.24 -15.36 3.50
CA CYS A 317 14.19 -15.34 4.51
C CYS A 317 14.70 -15.76 5.89
N ARG A 318 14.08 -15.21 6.94
CA ARG A 318 14.41 -15.52 8.34
C ARG A 318 13.25 -16.26 9.01
N LEU A 319 13.54 -17.43 9.56
CA LEU A 319 12.64 -18.14 10.44
C LEU A 319 12.80 -17.59 11.86
N LEU A 320 11.73 -17.03 12.39
CA LEU A 320 11.71 -16.38 13.71
C LEU A 320 11.46 -17.39 14.83
N SER A 321 10.57 -18.35 14.57
CA SER A 321 10.24 -19.42 15.50
C SER A 321 9.81 -20.69 14.76
N GLY A 322 10.10 -21.83 15.36
CA GLY A 322 9.86 -23.16 14.79
C GLY A 322 11.08 -23.72 14.05
N SER A 323 10.85 -24.65 13.13
CA SER A 323 11.88 -25.39 12.41
C SER A 323 11.52 -25.63 10.94
N TYR A 324 12.50 -25.39 10.05
CA TYR A 324 12.40 -25.80 8.65
C TYR A 324 12.22 -27.31 8.46
N ALA A 325 12.58 -28.12 9.46
CA ALA A 325 12.37 -29.57 9.44
C ALA A 325 10.89 -29.96 9.39
N HIS A 326 9.96 -29.08 9.81
CA HIS A 326 8.52 -29.30 9.67
C HIS A 326 7.95 -28.67 8.39
N ILE A 327 8.55 -27.56 7.95
CA ILE A 327 8.13 -26.81 6.75
C ILE A 327 8.39 -27.59 5.47
N PHE A 328 9.59 -28.14 5.29
CA PHE A 328 9.95 -28.82 4.04
C PHE A 328 9.11 -30.08 3.81
N PRO A 329 8.94 -31.01 4.77
CA PRO A 329 8.12 -32.21 4.53
C PRO A 329 6.66 -31.91 4.19
N THR A 330 6.12 -30.78 4.66
CA THR A 330 4.74 -30.37 4.38
C THR A 330 4.57 -29.82 2.96
N THR A 331 5.60 -29.16 2.43
CA THR A 331 5.53 -28.46 1.13
C THR A 331 6.05 -29.32 -0.04
N VAL A 332 7.08 -30.14 0.20
CA VAL A 332 7.82 -30.92 -0.80
C VAL A 332 7.00 -31.95 -1.60
N PRO A 333 6.01 -32.69 -1.06
CA PRO A 333 5.40 -33.83 -1.76
C PRO A 333 4.76 -33.50 -3.11
N ALA A 334 4.29 -32.26 -3.31
CA ALA A 334 3.63 -31.83 -4.54
C ALA A 334 4.52 -30.96 -5.45
N LEU A 335 5.76 -30.68 -5.07
CA LEU A 335 6.63 -29.76 -5.81
C LEU A 335 7.08 -30.36 -7.16
N GLY A 336 7.08 -29.52 -8.17
CA GLY A 336 7.84 -29.69 -9.41
C GLY A 336 9.02 -28.73 -9.51
N HIS A 337 9.07 -27.69 -8.68
CA HIS A 337 10.18 -26.74 -8.60
C HIS A 337 10.41 -26.30 -7.15
N LEU A 338 11.67 -26.37 -6.69
CA LEU A 338 12.10 -25.93 -5.37
C LEU A 338 13.35 -25.06 -5.51
N HIS A 339 13.29 -23.83 -5.01
CA HIS A 339 14.43 -22.93 -4.91
C HIS A 339 14.54 -22.41 -3.48
N LEU A 340 15.63 -22.74 -2.81
CA LEU A 340 16.00 -22.20 -1.50
C LEU A 340 17.33 -21.47 -1.64
N ASP A 341 17.43 -20.22 -1.19
CA ASP A 341 18.69 -19.48 -1.21
C ASP A 341 18.81 -18.61 0.05
N VAL A 342 19.88 -18.79 0.82
CA VAL A 342 20.18 -17.97 2.00
C VAL A 342 19.03 -17.95 3.02
N LEU A 343 18.73 -19.09 3.64
CA LEU A 343 17.71 -19.14 4.70
C LEU A 343 18.36 -18.97 6.07
N TRP A 344 17.70 -18.25 6.98
CA TRP A 344 18.22 -17.97 8.32
C TRP A 344 17.33 -18.59 9.40
N THR A 345 17.95 -19.08 10.47
CA THR A 345 17.33 -19.36 11.77
C THR A 345 17.96 -18.46 12.84
N PRO A 346 17.44 -18.43 14.08
CA PRO A 346 18.08 -17.70 15.17
C PRO A 346 19.52 -18.17 15.45
N GLU A 347 19.84 -19.43 15.13
CA GLU A 347 21.15 -20.03 15.33
C GLU A 347 22.14 -19.77 14.19
N GLY A 348 21.68 -19.39 13.00
CA GLY A 348 22.54 -19.11 11.85
C GLY A 348 21.92 -19.41 10.49
N PRO A 349 22.66 -19.21 9.39
CA PRO A 349 22.19 -19.54 8.05
C PRO A 349 22.18 -21.05 7.80
N LEU A 350 21.23 -21.52 7.00
CA LEU A 350 21.14 -22.91 6.59
C LEU A 350 22.08 -23.23 5.44
N GLN A 351 22.71 -24.39 5.53
CA GLN A 351 23.48 -25.05 4.49
C GLN A 351 22.74 -26.29 4.03
N PHE A 352 22.71 -26.55 2.73
CA PHE A 352 21.98 -27.66 2.14
C PHE A 352 22.92 -28.74 1.66
N SER A 353 22.53 -30.00 1.85
CA SER A 353 23.24 -31.13 1.27
C SER A 353 22.89 -31.24 -0.23
N GLY A 354 23.91 -31.12 -1.08
CA GLY A 354 23.73 -31.19 -2.53
C GLY A 354 24.89 -30.58 -3.32
N PRO A 355 24.86 -30.68 -4.65
CA PRO A 355 25.85 -30.06 -5.51
C PRO A 355 25.73 -28.53 -5.45
N GLY A 356 26.86 -27.85 -5.38
CA GLY A 356 26.93 -26.40 -5.38
C GLY A 356 28.23 -25.92 -4.73
N LEU A 357 28.56 -24.64 -4.94
CA LEU A 357 29.61 -23.97 -4.19
C LEU A 357 28.96 -23.07 -3.14
N PRO A 358 29.54 -22.95 -1.94
CA PRO A 358 29.10 -21.96 -0.99
C PRO A 358 29.32 -20.55 -1.57
N HIS A 359 28.46 -19.60 -1.21
CA HIS A 359 28.62 -18.19 -1.63
C HIS A 359 29.94 -17.59 -1.09
N PHE A 360 30.42 -18.09 0.05
CA PHE A 360 31.68 -17.76 0.70
C PHE A 360 32.10 -18.91 1.63
N TYR A 361 33.39 -19.02 1.91
CA TYR A 361 33.92 -20.02 2.84
C TYR A 361 33.89 -19.50 4.29
N THR A 362 33.62 -20.38 5.25
CA THR A 362 33.78 -20.09 6.69
C THR A 362 35.20 -20.39 7.15
N SER A 363 35.62 -19.72 8.23
CA SER A 363 36.97 -19.83 8.79
C SER A 363 37.31 -21.22 9.35
N ASP A 364 36.31 -22.01 9.70
CA ASP A 364 36.47 -23.36 10.24
C ASP A 364 36.70 -24.43 9.13
N GLY A 365 36.69 -24.03 7.86
CA GLY A 365 36.97 -24.90 6.71
C GLY A 365 35.95 -26.04 6.55
N ASN A 366 34.84 -25.99 7.28
CA ASN A 366 33.86 -27.06 7.38
C ASN A 366 32.54 -26.73 6.65
N SER A 367 32.46 -25.57 5.99
CA SER A 367 31.28 -25.10 5.24
C SER A 367 31.35 -25.38 3.73
N ASP A 368 31.72 -26.59 3.31
CA ASP A 368 31.71 -26.91 1.88
C ASP A 368 30.28 -26.99 1.30
N MET A 369 29.26 -27.01 2.16
CA MET A 369 27.87 -27.09 1.72
C MET A 369 27.32 -25.74 1.22
N PRO A 370 26.60 -25.73 0.09
CA PRO A 370 26.03 -24.51 -0.47
C PRO A 370 24.90 -23.95 0.41
N LEU A 371 24.76 -22.62 0.43
CA LEU A 371 23.62 -21.91 1.03
C LEU A 371 22.40 -21.89 0.10
N ARG A 372 22.52 -22.50 -1.09
CA ARG A 372 21.55 -22.51 -2.16
C ARG A 372 21.23 -23.95 -2.56
N LEU A 373 19.95 -24.22 -2.73
CA LEU A 373 19.43 -25.48 -3.24
C LEU A 373 18.41 -25.20 -4.35
N MET A 374 18.67 -25.71 -5.54
CA MET A 374 17.70 -25.71 -6.63
C MET A 374 17.42 -27.14 -7.08
N ARG A 375 16.14 -27.49 -7.18
CA ARG A 375 15.69 -28.80 -7.65
C ARG A 375 14.46 -28.64 -8.55
N GLU A 376 14.39 -29.46 -9.59
CA GLU A 376 13.29 -29.49 -10.55
C GLU A 376 12.79 -30.93 -10.76
N GLY A 377 11.54 -31.06 -11.21
CA GLY A 377 10.90 -32.34 -11.50
C GLY A 377 10.85 -33.24 -10.26
N ASP A 378 11.22 -34.52 -10.43
CA ASP A 378 11.20 -35.48 -9.33
C ASP A 378 12.22 -35.18 -8.23
N ALA A 379 13.32 -34.47 -8.56
CA ALA A 379 14.29 -34.05 -7.55
C ALA A 379 13.67 -33.05 -6.57
N ALA A 380 12.74 -32.21 -7.01
CA ALA A 380 12.07 -31.22 -6.15
C ALA A 380 11.24 -31.88 -5.01
N ARG A 381 10.89 -33.16 -5.16
CA ARG A 381 10.12 -33.96 -4.19
C ARG A 381 10.99 -34.73 -3.21
N GLN A 382 12.31 -34.71 -3.38
CA GLN A 382 13.23 -35.37 -2.46
C GLN A 382 13.30 -34.61 -1.13
N PRO A 383 13.50 -35.31 0.00
CA PRO A 383 13.71 -34.67 1.30
C PRO A 383 14.82 -33.61 1.24
N VAL A 384 14.60 -32.49 1.92
CA VAL A 384 15.58 -31.41 2.02
C VAL A 384 16.45 -31.68 3.25
N GLU A 385 17.69 -32.09 3.01
CA GLU A 385 18.71 -32.26 4.04
C GLU A 385 19.46 -30.94 4.22
N PHE A 386 19.58 -30.49 5.47
CA PHE A 386 20.24 -29.23 5.81
C PHE A 386 20.90 -29.28 7.18
N SER A 387 21.86 -28.38 7.39
CA SER A 387 22.49 -28.10 8.68
C SER A 387 22.64 -26.60 8.89
N ILE A 388 22.82 -26.16 10.14
CA ILE A 388 23.13 -24.77 10.45
C ILE A 388 24.63 -24.56 10.25
N ALA A 389 25.00 -23.53 9.48
CA ALA A 389 26.38 -23.13 9.28
C ALA A 389 27.04 -22.78 10.62
N ARG A 390 28.27 -23.25 10.83
CA ARG A 390 29.10 -22.91 11.99
C ARG A 390 30.34 -22.12 11.53
N GLY A 391 30.99 -21.45 12.47
CA GLY A 391 32.20 -20.68 12.20
C GLY A 391 31.94 -19.23 11.79
N ARG A 392 33.02 -18.44 11.69
CA ARG A 392 32.95 -17.05 11.23
C ARG A 392 32.98 -17.03 9.72
N MET A 393 32.24 -16.11 9.11
CA MET A 393 32.40 -15.84 7.68
C MET A 393 33.81 -15.31 7.46
N ALA A 394 34.58 -15.92 6.55
CA ALA A 394 35.91 -15.43 6.26
C ALA A 394 35.81 -14.04 5.62
N ASP A 395 36.45 -13.03 6.22
CA ASP A 395 36.54 -11.68 5.66
C ASP A 395 37.31 -11.73 4.34
N SER A 396 36.55 -11.83 3.26
CA SER A 396 37.03 -12.00 1.91
C SER A 396 36.33 -11.00 1.00
N VAL A 397 37.00 -10.60 -0.08
CA VAL A 397 36.41 -9.73 -1.11
C VAL A 397 35.09 -10.29 -1.64
N GLY A 398 34.98 -11.63 -1.76
CA GLY A 398 33.75 -12.30 -2.16
C GLY A 398 32.61 -12.10 -1.17
N CYS A 399 32.89 -12.25 0.13
CA CYS A 399 31.92 -12.02 1.20
C CYS A 399 31.39 -10.58 1.20
N ASN A 400 32.29 -9.59 1.09
CA ASN A 400 31.91 -8.18 1.00
C ASN A 400 31.08 -7.85 -0.25
N ARG A 401 31.42 -8.42 -1.41
CA ARG A 401 30.60 -8.28 -2.64
C ARG A 401 29.21 -8.90 -2.48
N TRP A 402 29.12 -10.05 -1.82
CA TRP A 402 27.86 -10.71 -1.54
C TRP A 402 26.98 -9.90 -0.59
N PHE A 403 27.55 -9.27 0.44
CA PHE A 403 26.79 -8.35 1.30
C PHE A 403 26.31 -7.12 0.55
N LYS A 404 27.15 -6.48 -0.25
CA LYS A 404 26.70 -5.37 -1.12
C LYS A 404 25.54 -5.80 -2.02
N TRP A 405 25.59 -7.03 -2.55
CA TRP A 405 24.49 -7.59 -3.33
C TRP A 405 23.22 -7.78 -2.48
N LEU A 406 23.33 -8.30 -1.25
CA LEU A 406 22.19 -8.41 -0.33
C LEU A 406 21.59 -7.03 -0.01
N ASP A 407 22.43 -6.03 0.26
CA ASP A 407 21.99 -4.67 0.57
C ASP A 407 21.21 -4.05 -0.60
N LEU A 408 21.66 -4.30 -1.83
CA LEU A 408 21.03 -3.86 -3.06
C LEU A 408 19.64 -4.47 -3.27
N HIS A 409 19.48 -5.76 -2.93
CA HIS A 409 18.28 -6.52 -3.23
C HIS A 409 17.25 -6.47 -2.09
N TYR A 410 17.71 -6.51 -0.85
CA TYR A 410 16.87 -6.71 0.33
C TYR A 410 17.01 -5.58 1.35
N GLY A 411 17.81 -4.56 1.05
CA GLY A 411 18.12 -3.46 1.96
C GLY A 411 19.20 -3.79 2.96
N PRO A 412 19.75 -2.76 3.64
CA PRO A 412 20.87 -2.93 4.57
C PRO A 412 20.52 -3.94 5.68
N PRO A 413 21.49 -4.78 6.11
CA PRO A 413 21.29 -5.76 7.15
C PRO A 413 20.82 -5.06 8.42
N ASP A 414 19.78 -5.62 9.02
CA ASP A 414 19.46 -5.34 10.40
C ASP A 414 20.72 -5.52 11.27
N ARG A 415 20.93 -4.66 12.26
CA ARG A 415 22.13 -4.66 13.11
C ARG A 415 22.41 -6.03 13.73
N GLY A 416 21.35 -6.81 14.00
CA GLY A 416 21.46 -8.20 14.48
C GLY A 416 22.13 -9.16 13.48
N ARG A 417 21.97 -8.96 12.16
CA ARG A 417 22.68 -9.74 11.13
C ARG A 417 24.18 -9.50 11.22
N SER A 418 24.60 -8.25 11.41
CA SER A 418 26.02 -7.92 11.60
C SER A 418 26.60 -8.65 12.82
N HIS A 419 25.88 -8.71 13.95
CA HIS A 419 26.37 -9.39 15.16
C HIS A 419 26.51 -10.91 15.00
N LEU A 420 25.53 -11.59 14.37
CA LEU A 420 25.60 -13.04 14.11
C LEU A 420 26.74 -13.44 13.16
N MET A 421 27.25 -12.50 12.35
CA MET A 421 28.33 -12.76 11.40
C MET A 421 29.73 -12.64 12.00
N TYR A 422 29.91 -11.84 13.06
CA TYR A 422 31.23 -11.52 13.61
C TYR A 422 31.54 -12.17 14.97
N HIS A 423 30.55 -12.75 15.67
CA HIS A 423 30.75 -13.36 16.99
C HIS A 423 30.53 -14.87 17.03
N GLU A 424 31.38 -15.56 17.79
CA GLU A 424 31.19 -16.98 18.15
C GLU A 424 29.90 -17.14 18.95
N PRO A 425 29.08 -18.17 18.71
CA PRO A 425 28.04 -18.55 19.66
C PRO A 425 28.76 -19.06 20.91
N ALA A 426 28.94 -18.19 21.91
CA ALA A 426 29.37 -18.62 23.23
C ALA A 426 28.39 -19.70 23.69
N ARG A 427 28.89 -20.94 23.85
CA ARG A 427 28.13 -22.11 24.32
C ARG A 427 27.71 -21.91 25.79
N SER A 428 26.81 -20.95 26.05
CA SER A 428 26.06 -20.76 27.31
C SER A 428 25.16 -19.52 27.30
N GLU A 429 25.23 -18.63 26.29
CA GLU A 429 24.53 -17.33 26.36
C GLU A 429 23.16 -17.27 25.68
N THR A 430 22.68 -18.36 25.05
CA THR A 430 21.31 -18.39 24.48
C THR A 430 20.20 -18.24 25.53
N GLY A 431 20.49 -18.49 26.81
CA GLY A 431 19.59 -18.17 27.92
C GLY A 431 19.58 -16.69 28.32
N TRP A 432 20.66 -15.95 28.08
CA TRP A 432 20.75 -14.52 28.37
C TRP A 432 19.95 -13.69 27.38
N TRP A 433 19.98 -14.02 26.08
CA TRP A 433 19.22 -13.28 25.06
C TRP A 433 17.70 -13.47 25.19
N ILE A 434 17.22 -14.67 25.51
CA ILE A 434 15.78 -14.89 25.78
C ILE A 434 15.35 -14.13 27.04
N ALA A 435 16.21 -14.07 28.06
CA ALA A 435 15.94 -13.30 29.28
C ALA A 435 16.00 -11.78 29.02
N GLU A 436 16.95 -11.32 28.19
CA GLU A 436 17.12 -9.92 27.82
C GLU A 436 16.01 -9.45 26.86
N GLU A 437 15.57 -10.30 25.93
CA GLU A 437 14.42 -10.03 25.06
C GLU A 437 13.11 -10.03 25.85
N GLN A 438 12.94 -10.93 26.84
CA GLN A 438 11.82 -10.86 27.78
C GLN A 438 11.88 -9.61 28.67
N GLN A 439 13.07 -9.19 29.09
CA GLN A 439 13.28 -7.99 29.89
C GLN A 439 12.99 -6.72 29.06
N LEU A 440 13.40 -6.70 27.79
CA LEU A 440 13.09 -5.62 26.84
C LEU A 440 11.59 -5.57 26.52
N LEU A 441 10.92 -6.72 26.38
CA LEU A 441 9.46 -6.79 26.23
C LEU A 441 8.73 -6.26 27.47
N GLN A 442 9.18 -6.63 28.67
CA GLN A 442 8.64 -6.10 29.93
C GLN A 442 8.91 -4.58 30.09
N GLU A 443 10.08 -4.11 29.67
CA GLU A 443 10.43 -2.69 29.70
C GLU A 443 9.60 -1.89 28.68
N GLN A 444 9.36 -2.45 27.50
CA GLN A 444 8.48 -1.88 26.48
C GLN A 444 7.03 -1.79 26.98
N GLU A 445 6.48 -2.85 27.58
CA GLU A 445 5.16 -2.82 28.20
C GLU A 445 5.07 -1.75 29.30
N ARG A 446 6.15 -1.55 30.07
CA ARG A 446 6.21 -0.51 31.11
C ARG A 446 6.24 0.90 30.52
N LEU A 447 6.94 1.10 29.40
CA LEU A 447 6.98 2.38 28.68
C LEU A 447 5.63 2.69 28.02
N ASP A 448 4.98 1.69 27.41
CA ASP A 448 3.65 1.82 26.80
C ASP A 448 2.59 2.18 27.85
N GLU A 449 2.64 1.57 29.03
CA GLU A 449 1.78 1.91 30.17
C GLU A 449 2.05 3.34 30.69
N GLN A 450 3.31 3.79 30.75
CA GLN A 450 3.64 5.18 31.09
C GLN A 450 3.10 6.17 30.05
N GLN A 451 3.20 5.81 28.77
CA GLN A 451 2.71 6.63 27.67
C GLN A 451 1.18 6.74 27.71
N ARG A 452 0.45 5.63 27.93
CA ARG A 452 -1.01 5.64 28.16
C ARG A 452 -1.39 6.59 29.29
N ARG A 453 -0.69 6.54 30.43
CA ARG A 453 -0.97 7.44 31.56
C ARG A 453 -0.72 8.93 31.23
N LEU A 454 0.29 9.22 30.41
CA LEU A 454 0.55 10.58 29.92
C LEU A 454 -0.55 11.05 28.98
N ASP A 455 -1.01 10.19 28.07
CA ASP A 455 -2.06 10.54 27.13
C ASP A 455 -3.44 10.65 27.79
N GLU A 456 -3.75 9.82 28.78
CA GLU A 456 -4.91 9.99 29.66
C GLU A 456 -4.86 11.33 30.42
N LYS A 457 -3.68 11.73 30.94
CA LYS A 457 -3.49 13.04 31.57
C LYS A 457 -3.68 14.19 30.57
N LYS A 458 -3.14 14.08 29.36
CA LYS A 458 -3.33 15.08 28.29
C LYS A 458 -4.81 15.17 27.89
N GLN A 459 -5.50 14.06 27.71
CA GLN A 459 -6.92 14.03 27.41
C GLN A 459 -7.73 14.67 28.54
N THR A 460 -7.38 14.40 29.81
CA THR A 460 -8.03 15.00 30.97
C THR A 460 -7.80 16.51 31.02
N MET A 461 -6.57 16.98 30.75
CA MET A 461 -6.27 18.41 30.64
C MET A 461 -6.99 19.07 29.47
N GLN A 462 -7.05 18.43 28.30
CA GLN A 462 -7.81 18.94 27.16
C GLN A 462 -9.31 18.99 27.44
N ARG A 463 -9.87 18.00 28.15
CA ARG A 463 -11.27 18.01 28.59
C ARG A 463 -11.54 19.17 29.55
N LYS A 464 -10.63 19.42 30.51
CA LYS A 464 -10.70 20.59 31.41
C LYS A 464 -10.59 21.92 30.65
N GLY A 465 -9.66 22.03 29.70
CA GLY A 465 -9.48 23.21 28.86
C GLY A 465 -10.70 23.48 28.00
N ARG A 466 -11.23 22.47 27.30
CA ARG A 466 -12.49 22.57 26.53
C ARG A 466 -13.68 22.93 27.42
N TRP A 467 -13.75 22.40 28.64
CA TRP A 467 -14.81 22.75 29.59
C TRP A 467 -14.71 24.22 30.04
N GLN A 468 -13.51 24.72 30.36
CA GLN A 468 -13.30 26.14 30.67
C GLN A 468 -13.64 27.03 29.47
N GLN A 469 -13.18 26.68 28.27
CA GLN A 469 -13.45 27.44 27.05
C GLN A 469 -14.95 27.48 26.74
N ARG A 470 -15.68 26.37 26.93
CA ARG A 470 -17.14 26.31 26.84
C ARG A 470 -17.84 27.15 27.90
N GLN A 471 -17.34 27.20 29.14
CA GLN A 471 -17.89 28.08 30.19
C GLN A 471 -17.69 29.57 29.83
N THR A 472 -16.54 29.93 29.28
CA THR A 472 -16.28 31.31 28.82
C THR A 472 -17.15 31.69 27.62
N LEU A 473 -17.29 30.79 26.64
CA LEU A 473 -18.19 30.97 25.49
C LEU A 473 -19.65 31.07 25.91
N MET A 474 -20.13 30.18 26.79
CA MET A 474 -21.49 30.24 27.34
C MET A 474 -21.74 31.55 28.10
N SER A 475 -20.77 32.05 28.88
CA SER A 475 -20.88 33.34 29.56
C SER A 475 -20.96 34.52 28.58
N TYR A 476 -20.17 34.46 27.50
CA TYR A 476 -20.17 35.49 26.44
C TYR A 476 -21.48 35.45 25.63
N GLU A 477 -21.93 34.27 25.22
CA GLU A 477 -23.18 34.07 24.49
C GLU A 477 -24.40 34.42 25.34
N GLN A 478 -24.44 34.06 26.63
CA GLN A 478 -25.50 34.50 27.53
C GLN A 478 -25.55 36.03 27.65
N LYS A 479 -24.40 36.71 27.75
CA LYS A 479 -24.35 38.18 27.76
C LYS A 479 -24.82 38.78 26.43
N LYS A 480 -24.43 38.16 25.31
CA LYS A 480 -24.81 38.61 23.96
C LYS A 480 -26.31 38.42 23.71
N VAL A 481 -26.83 37.22 23.96
CA VAL A 481 -28.27 36.89 23.88
C VAL A 481 -29.09 37.80 24.80
N MET A 482 -28.65 38.07 26.02
CA MET A 482 -29.34 39.02 26.92
C MET A 482 -29.30 40.47 26.44
N THR A 483 -28.28 40.86 25.66
CA THR A 483 -28.18 42.19 25.06
C THR A 483 -29.06 42.30 23.81
N ASP A 484 -29.11 41.26 22.99
CA ASP A 484 -29.91 41.19 21.76
C ASP A 484 -31.42 41.04 22.07
N LEU A 485 -31.78 40.25 23.09
CA LEU A 485 -33.16 40.12 23.59
C LEU A 485 -33.72 41.45 24.13
N ARG A 486 -32.86 42.36 24.64
CA ARG A 486 -33.28 43.70 25.07
C ARG A 486 -33.70 44.60 23.90
N GLN A 487 -33.16 44.35 22.70
CA GLN A 487 -33.36 45.19 21.53
C GLN A 487 -34.53 44.75 20.63
N LEU A 488 -34.88 43.46 20.58
CA LEU A 488 -35.73 42.93 19.50
C LEU A 488 -37.10 42.35 19.88
N ILE A 489 -37.43 42.18 21.17
CA ILE A 489 -38.73 41.58 21.56
C ILE A 489 -39.73 42.69 21.96
N PRO A 490 -40.97 42.74 21.46
CA PRO A 490 -42.00 43.66 21.94
C PRO A 490 -42.25 43.47 23.45
N GLN A 491 -42.45 44.57 24.18
CA GLN A 491 -42.49 44.61 25.66
C GLN A 491 -43.42 43.56 26.31
N ARG A 492 -44.48 43.14 25.61
CA ARG A 492 -45.49 42.19 26.08
C ARG A 492 -44.99 40.73 26.15
N GLU A 493 -44.13 40.31 25.21
CA GLU A 493 -43.54 38.96 25.22
C GLU A 493 -42.38 38.85 26.22
N ARG A 494 -41.70 39.97 26.52
CA ARG A 494 -40.65 40.02 27.56
C ARG A 494 -41.17 39.70 28.95
N ILE A 495 -42.39 40.13 29.26
CA ILE A 495 -43.02 39.87 30.57
C ILE A 495 -43.33 38.38 30.70
N THR A 496 -43.88 37.74 29.66
CA THR A 496 -44.21 36.31 29.67
C THR A 496 -42.95 35.44 29.79
N LEU A 497 -41.91 35.73 29.00
CA LEU A 497 -40.63 35.00 29.07
C LEU A 497 -39.90 35.25 30.41
N GLY A 498 -39.98 36.47 30.94
CA GLY A 498 -39.44 36.80 32.26
C GLY A 498 -40.13 36.05 33.39
N MET A 499 -41.48 35.94 33.35
CA MET A 499 -42.24 35.17 34.34
C MET A 499 -41.95 33.68 34.28
N GLN A 500 -41.83 33.09 33.07
CA GLN A 500 -41.43 31.69 32.91
C GLN A 500 -40.02 31.42 33.44
N HIS A 501 -39.08 32.34 33.23
CA HIS A 501 -37.72 32.20 33.75
C HIS A 501 -37.68 32.29 35.29
N ILE A 502 -38.43 33.21 35.88
CA ILE A 502 -38.55 33.33 37.35
C ILE A 502 -39.16 32.05 37.94
N GLU A 503 -40.18 31.47 37.29
CA GLU A 503 -40.80 30.24 37.76
C GLU A 503 -39.84 29.03 37.67
N ARG A 504 -39.04 28.92 36.60
CA ARG A 504 -37.97 27.90 36.50
C ARG A 504 -36.93 28.04 37.61
N MET A 505 -36.53 29.28 37.92
CA MET A 505 -35.59 29.55 39.02
C MET A 505 -36.18 29.15 40.37
N ARG A 506 -37.47 29.41 40.61
CA ARG A 506 -38.17 28.98 41.84
C ARG A 506 -38.29 27.46 41.94
N GLN A 507 -38.60 26.77 40.84
CA GLN A 507 -38.64 25.30 40.81
C GLN A 507 -37.27 24.68 41.10
N LYS A 508 -36.21 25.24 40.51
CA LYS A 508 -34.83 24.82 40.77
C LYS A 508 -34.45 25.02 42.24
N GLN A 509 -34.82 26.15 42.82
CA GLN A 509 -34.54 26.45 44.23
C GLN A 509 -35.29 25.49 45.17
N ARG A 510 -36.58 25.21 44.91
CA ARG A 510 -37.35 24.22 45.69
C ARG A 510 -36.72 22.82 45.63
N PHE A 511 -36.25 22.42 44.45
CA PHE A 511 -35.56 21.14 44.28
C PHE A 511 -34.23 21.09 45.06
N GLU A 512 -33.46 22.18 45.06
CA GLU A 512 -32.22 22.27 45.86
C GLU A 512 -32.49 22.28 47.37
N GLU A 513 -33.59 22.88 47.82
CA GLU A 513 -34.04 22.83 49.22
C GLU A 513 -34.49 21.42 49.63
N GLU A 514 -35.18 20.71 48.73
CA GLU A 514 -35.60 19.33 48.97
C GLU A 514 -34.42 18.35 49.04
N LEU A 515 -33.38 18.57 48.22
CA LEU A 515 -32.11 17.84 48.31
C LEU A 515 -31.34 18.10 49.63
N ARG A 516 -31.60 19.23 50.30
CA ARG A 516 -30.98 19.59 51.58
C ARG A 516 -31.77 19.11 52.79
N ARG A 517 -32.92 18.46 52.59
CA ARG A 517 -33.76 17.99 53.69
C ARG A 517 -33.01 16.95 54.53
N PRO A 518 -32.80 17.19 55.84
CA PRO A 518 -32.07 16.26 56.69
C PRO A 518 -32.79 14.90 56.74
N GLY A 519 -32.04 13.83 56.52
CA GLY A 519 -32.55 12.46 56.46
C GLY A 519 -32.79 11.89 55.05
N LEU A 520 -32.52 12.65 53.98
CA LEU A 520 -32.58 12.11 52.61
C LEU A 520 -31.35 11.23 52.31
N PRO A 521 -31.52 9.92 51.98
CA PRO A 521 -30.39 9.04 51.67
C PRO A 521 -29.63 9.49 50.42
N LEU A 522 -28.29 9.37 50.45
CA LEU A 522 -27.40 9.89 49.41
C LEU A 522 -27.70 9.34 47.99
N TRP A 523 -28.06 8.06 47.89
CA TRP A 523 -28.42 7.44 46.61
C TRP A 523 -29.72 8.00 46.03
N LYS A 524 -30.70 8.32 46.89
CA LYS A 524 -31.98 8.91 46.48
C LYS A 524 -31.80 10.36 46.02
N ALA A 525 -30.92 11.11 46.66
CA ALA A 525 -30.49 12.43 46.19
C ALA A 525 -29.78 12.37 44.82
N GLN A 526 -28.99 11.31 44.56
CA GLN A 526 -28.37 11.10 43.26
C GLN A 526 -29.38 10.73 42.17
N GLU A 527 -30.34 9.85 42.49
CA GLU A 527 -31.42 9.46 41.58
C GLU A 527 -32.27 10.67 41.18
N MET A 528 -32.69 11.49 42.15
CA MET A 528 -33.43 12.74 41.89
C MET A 528 -32.63 13.70 40.98
N ARG A 529 -31.31 13.81 41.14
CA ARG A 529 -30.45 14.64 40.27
C ARG A 529 -30.32 14.09 38.86
N VAL A 530 -30.40 12.78 38.67
CA VAL A 530 -30.40 12.17 37.33
C VAL A 530 -31.74 12.43 36.66
N GLU A 531 -32.84 12.22 37.38
CA GLU A 531 -34.19 12.45 36.87
C GLU A 531 -34.44 13.93 36.52
N GLN A 532 -34.01 14.88 37.37
CA GLN A 532 -34.11 16.30 37.05
C GLN A 532 -33.32 16.67 35.78
N ARG A 533 -32.09 16.13 35.62
CA ARG A 533 -31.30 16.37 34.40
C ARG A 533 -32.01 15.81 33.17
N GLN A 534 -32.60 14.63 33.25
CA GLN A 534 -33.35 14.06 32.13
C GLN A 534 -34.58 14.91 31.78
N ASN A 535 -35.28 15.45 32.77
CA ASN A 535 -36.41 16.35 32.53
C ASN A 535 -35.96 17.69 31.90
N GLU A 536 -34.86 18.27 32.37
CA GLU A 536 -34.27 19.48 31.75
C GLU A 536 -33.86 19.22 30.28
N TYR A 537 -33.33 18.04 29.96
CA TYR A 537 -33.01 17.68 28.58
C TYR A 537 -34.27 17.55 27.72
N ARG A 538 -35.32 16.88 28.21
CA ARG A 538 -36.59 16.75 27.49
C ARG A 538 -37.26 18.10 27.23
N GLU A 539 -37.18 19.02 28.19
CA GLU A 539 -37.75 20.36 28.04
C GLU A 539 -36.98 21.19 27.01
N LYS A 540 -35.63 21.14 27.04
CA LYS A 540 -34.80 21.80 26.03
C LYS A 540 -35.02 21.25 24.62
N ASP A 541 -35.23 19.95 24.50
CA ASP A 541 -35.51 19.33 23.21
C ASP A 541 -36.85 19.81 22.63
N ARG A 542 -37.89 19.95 23.47
CA ARG A 542 -39.16 20.58 23.07
C ARG A 542 -38.99 22.04 22.67
N GLU A 543 -38.22 22.83 23.44
CA GLU A 543 -37.94 24.23 23.09
C GLU A 543 -37.20 24.35 21.75
N LEU A 544 -36.30 23.42 21.45
CA LEU A 544 -35.57 23.37 20.18
C LEU A 544 -36.52 23.04 19.01
N GLN A 545 -37.41 22.07 19.18
CA GLN A 545 -38.42 21.70 18.18
C GLN A 545 -39.39 22.86 17.92
N ASP A 546 -39.85 23.56 18.96
CA ASP A 546 -40.70 24.74 18.82
C ASP A 546 -39.96 25.92 18.16
N ALA A 547 -38.66 26.06 18.38
CA ALA A 547 -37.85 27.08 17.71
C ALA A 547 -37.65 26.75 16.23
N GLN A 548 -37.39 25.48 15.89
CA GLN A 548 -37.28 25.02 14.50
C GLN A 548 -38.59 25.24 13.73
N GLY A 549 -39.74 24.88 14.31
CA GLY A 549 -41.05 25.13 13.69
C GLY A 549 -41.32 26.62 13.43
N ARG A 550 -40.88 27.52 14.32
CA ARG A 550 -40.99 28.98 14.09
C ARG A 550 -40.09 29.48 12.96
N ILE A 551 -38.88 28.93 12.83
CA ILE A 551 -37.96 29.27 11.72
C ILE A 551 -38.56 28.82 10.38
N GLU A 552 -39.06 27.59 10.30
CA GLU A 552 -39.69 27.05 9.10
C GLU A 552 -40.92 27.88 8.67
N GLN A 553 -41.76 28.29 9.62
CA GLN A 553 -42.90 29.18 9.35
C GLN A 553 -42.45 30.55 8.82
N ALA A 554 -41.39 31.13 9.39
CA ALA A 554 -40.85 32.41 8.92
C ALA A 554 -40.27 32.30 7.51
N GLU A 555 -39.59 31.20 7.18
CA GLU A 555 -39.10 30.95 5.83
C GLU A 555 -40.23 30.75 4.82
N LEU A 556 -41.31 30.07 5.20
CA LEU A 556 -42.50 29.90 4.37
C LEU A 556 -43.13 31.26 4.04
N GLN A 557 -43.33 32.11 5.05
CA GLN A 557 -43.85 33.48 4.85
C GLN A 557 -42.93 34.30 3.94
N ARG A 558 -41.61 34.16 4.07
CA ARG A 558 -40.64 34.86 3.21
C ARG A 558 -40.71 34.37 1.77
N ARG A 559 -40.90 33.07 1.53
CA ARG A 559 -41.11 32.50 0.19
C ARG A 559 -42.41 32.99 -0.43
N GLU A 560 -43.50 33.08 0.35
CA GLU A 560 -44.77 33.65 -0.12
C GLU A 560 -44.60 35.12 -0.51
N GLN A 561 -43.96 35.94 0.33
CA GLN A 561 -43.68 37.34 0.01
C GLN A 561 -42.84 37.50 -1.27
N MET A 562 -41.83 36.66 -1.46
CA MET A 562 -41.01 36.63 -2.69
C MET A 562 -41.85 36.28 -3.93
N ARG A 563 -42.78 35.33 -3.83
CA ARG A 563 -43.70 35.01 -4.93
C ARG A 563 -44.61 36.20 -5.28
N THR A 564 -45.12 36.93 -4.29
CA THR A 564 -45.95 38.13 -4.50
C THR A 564 -45.17 39.28 -5.14
N LEU A 565 -43.86 39.39 -4.85
CA LEU A 565 -42.99 40.38 -5.48
C LEU A 565 -42.65 40.00 -6.92
N GLN A 566 -42.40 38.70 -7.20
CA GLN A 566 -42.15 38.21 -8.55
C GLN A 566 -43.38 38.33 -9.45
N SER A 567 -44.59 38.07 -8.95
CA SER A 567 -45.83 38.28 -9.72
C SER A 567 -46.10 39.75 -10.04
N ARG A 568 -45.64 40.68 -9.19
CA ARG A 568 -45.68 42.13 -9.45
C ARG A 568 -44.61 42.61 -10.44
N ALA A 569 -43.45 41.95 -10.51
CA ALA A 569 -42.36 42.35 -11.40
C ALA A 569 -42.54 41.85 -12.86
N GLY A 570 -43.44 40.91 -13.12
CA GLY A 570 -43.70 40.32 -14.44
C GLY A 570 -44.56 41.15 -15.42
N PHE A 571 -44.91 42.40 -15.08
CA PHE A 571 -45.73 43.27 -15.94
C PHE A 571 -44.91 44.47 -16.46
N MET A 572 -43.96 44.21 -17.36
CA MET A 572 -43.38 45.23 -18.23
C MET A 572 -43.28 44.62 -19.64
N PRO A 573 -44.22 44.92 -20.56
CA PRO A 573 -44.13 44.42 -21.92
C PRO A 573 -42.99 45.15 -22.64
N ALA A 574 -42.03 44.38 -23.15
CA ALA A 574 -40.97 44.90 -23.98
C ALA A 574 -41.58 45.47 -25.28
N VAL A 575 -41.48 46.79 -25.45
CA VAL A 575 -41.80 47.48 -26.70
C VAL A 575 -40.59 47.33 -27.63
N VAL A 576 -40.86 46.77 -28.80
CA VAL A 576 -39.95 46.60 -29.96
C VAL A 576 -39.65 47.93 -30.61
#